data_AF-A0A376WAB6-F1
#
_entry.id   AF-A0A376WAB6-F1
#
_cell.length_a   1.000
_cell.length_b   1.000
_cell.length_c   1.000
_cell.angle_alpha   90.00
_cell.angle_beta   90.00
_cell.angle_gamma   90.00
#
_symmetry.space_group_name_H-M   'P 1'
#
loop_
_entity.id
_entity.type
_entity.pdbx_description
1 polymer ?
#
loop_
_entity_poly.entity_id
_entity_poly.type
_entity_poly.pdbx_seq_one_letter_code
_entity_poly.pdbx_strand_id
1 'polypeptide(L)'
;MIIAALAGIKVFATGGIGGVHRGAEHTFDISADLQELANTNVTVVCAGAKSILDLGLTTEYLETFGVPLIGYQTKALPAFFCRTSPFDVSIRLDSAREIARAMAVKWANRFERRPGGSEPDPGTVLRCQKKPSMQQLIKAVAEAEEQGVIGKESTPFLLARVAELTGGDSLKSNIQLVFNNAILASEIAKNISVSWVNFWWAESRRPYSSNIPKPGADAGFTGMKGKSLWI
;
A
#
# COMPACT_ATOMS: atom_id res chain seq x y z
N MET A 1 7.89 0.26 8.51
CA MET A 1 7.53 1.53 7.83
C MET A 1 7.74 2.72 8.74
N ILE A 2 7.21 2.71 9.97
CA ILE A 2 7.42 3.75 10.99
C ILE A 2 8.87 4.27 11.07
N ILE A 3 9.85 3.40 11.32
CA ILE A 3 11.27 3.80 11.44
C ILE A 3 11.81 4.42 10.15
N ALA A 4 11.43 3.88 8.98
CA ALA A 4 11.82 4.44 7.69
C ALA A 4 11.28 5.86 7.52
N ALA A 5 10.01 6.10 7.87
CA ALA A 5 9.40 7.42 7.85
C ALA A 5 10.11 8.40 8.80
N LEU A 6 10.43 7.96 10.02
CA LEU A 6 11.20 8.74 11.00
C LEU A 6 12.60 9.12 10.47
N ALA A 7 13.24 8.23 9.71
CA ALA A 7 14.52 8.47 9.06
C ALA A 7 14.41 9.26 7.74
N GLY A 8 13.20 9.67 7.31
CA GLY A 8 12.98 10.35 6.04
C GLY A 8 13.11 9.45 4.81
N ILE A 9 13.17 8.12 4.98
CA ILE A 9 13.22 7.13 3.90
C ILE A 9 11.81 6.92 3.36
N LYS A 10 11.65 7.08 2.04
CA LYS A 10 10.34 7.13 1.38
C LYS A 10 9.97 5.89 0.58
N VAL A 11 10.89 4.96 0.41
CA VAL A 11 10.69 3.71 -0.34
C VAL A 11 11.19 2.55 0.50
N PHE A 12 10.38 1.50 0.61
CA PHE A 12 10.70 0.28 1.33
C PHE A 12 10.42 -0.94 0.45
N ALA A 13 11.40 -1.82 0.28
CA ALA A 13 11.23 -3.08 -0.46
C ALA A 13 11.04 -4.25 0.51
N THR A 14 10.06 -5.11 0.21
CA THR A 14 9.82 -6.35 0.95
C THR A 14 9.40 -7.46 -0.01
N GLY A 15 9.25 -8.68 0.50
CA GLY A 15 8.71 -9.78 -0.29
C GLY A 15 7.22 -9.60 -0.56
N GLY A 16 6.43 -9.58 0.50
CA GLY A 16 4.98 -9.43 0.46
C GLY A 16 4.49 -8.79 1.74
N ILE A 17 3.43 -7.98 1.64
CA ILE A 17 2.81 -7.33 2.80
C ILE A 17 1.97 -8.33 3.60
N GLY A 18 1.67 -8.00 4.86
CA GLY A 18 0.52 -8.55 5.55
C GLY A 18 -0.80 -8.12 4.90
N GLY A 19 -1.92 -8.60 5.43
CA GLY A 19 -3.23 -8.27 4.90
C GLY A 19 -4.34 -8.85 5.76
N VAL A 20 -5.52 -8.98 5.16
CA VAL A 20 -6.67 -9.63 5.79
C VAL A 20 -6.47 -11.14 5.70
N HIS A 21 -6.54 -11.84 6.83
CA HIS A 21 -6.46 -13.30 6.83
C HIS A 21 -7.77 -13.90 6.33
N ARG A 22 -7.72 -15.15 5.85
CA ARG A 22 -8.94 -15.89 5.47
C ARG A 22 -9.79 -16.13 6.72
N GLY A 23 -11.10 -15.92 6.63
CA GLY A 23 -12.01 -16.02 7.77
C GLY A 23 -12.02 -14.78 8.68
N ALA A 24 -11.33 -13.70 8.31
CA ALA A 24 -11.29 -12.47 9.11
C ALA A 24 -12.66 -11.79 9.29
N GLU A 25 -13.66 -12.11 8.45
CA GLU A 25 -15.05 -11.73 8.64
C GLU A 25 -15.66 -12.27 9.95
N HIS A 26 -15.04 -13.30 10.54
CA HIS A 26 -15.40 -13.88 11.83
C HIS A 26 -14.33 -13.66 12.91
N THR A 27 -13.05 -13.69 12.53
CA THR A 27 -11.93 -13.69 13.49
C THR A 27 -11.32 -12.32 13.74
N PHE A 28 -11.51 -11.38 12.80
CA PHE A 28 -10.87 -10.06 12.76
C PHE A 28 -9.33 -10.14 12.77
N ASP A 29 -8.75 -11.26 12.29
CA ASP A 29 -7.31 -11.41 12.11
C ASP A 29 -6.85 -10.61 10.88
N ILE A 30 -6.51 -9.34 11.15
CA ILE A 30 -6.13 -8.35 10.13
C ILE A 30 -4.76 -7.78 10.51
N SER A 31 -3.83 -7.85 9.57
CA SER A 31 -2.47 -7.36 9.79
C SER A 31 -2.42 -5.85 10.03
N ALA A 32 -1.65 -5.45 11.05
CA ALA A 32 -1.33 -4.05 11.31
C ALA A 32 -0.62 -3.35 10.13
N ASP A 33 -0.01 -4.11 9.21
CA ASP A 33 0.58 -3.58 7.97
C ASP A 33 -0.43 -2.70 7.20
N LEU A 34 -1.72 -3.08 7.17
CA LEU A 34 -2.75 -2.33 6.45
C LEU A 34 -3.03 -0.96 7.09
N GLN A 35 -2.98 -0.88 8.43
CA GLN A 35 -3.11 0.38 9.14
C GLN A 35 -1.84 1.22 8.99
N GLU A 36 -0.66 0.62 8.96
CA GLU A 36 0.57 1.35 8.67
C GLU A 36 0.58 1.92 7.25
N LEU A 37 0.11 1.15 6.27
CA LEU A 37 -0.14 1.65 4.91
C LEU A 37 -1.23 2.73 4.86
N ALA A 38 -2.18 2.76 5.80
CA ALA A 38 -3.18 3.82 5.85
C ALA A 38 -2.66 5.14 6.45
N ASN A 39 -1.47 5.14 7.08
CA ASN A 39 -1.08 6.23 7.98
C ASN A 39 0.39 6.67 7.85
N THR A 40 1.26 5.86 7.24
CA THR A 40 2.70 6.11 7.19
C THR A 40 3.15 6.39 5.75
N ASN A 41 3.79 7.54 5.53
CA ASN A 41 4.22 8.01 4.20
C ASN A 41 5.47 7.29 3.66
N VAL A 42 5.36 6.01 3.28
CA VAL A 42 6.47 5.18 2.75
C VAL A 42 5.99 4.21 1.67
N THR A 43 6.28 4.43 0.39
CA THR A 43 5.88 3.45 -0.64
C THR A 43 6.52 2.09 -0.40
N VAL A 44 5.67 1.06 -0.31
CA VAL A 44 6.08 -0.33 -0.14
C VAL A 44 6.09 -1.03 -1.49
N VAL A 45 7.24 -1.54 -1.92
CA VAL A 45 7.38 -2.36 -3.13
C VAL A 45 7.40 -3.83 -2.73
N CYS A 46 6.44 -4.60 -3.25
CA CYS A 46 6.28 -6.01 -2.92
C CYS A 46 5.70 -6.84 -4.09
N ALA A 47 5.52 -8.14 -3.88
CA ALA A 47 4.89 -9.05 -4.84
C ALA A 47 3.40 -9.29 -4.53
N GLY A 48 2.74 -8.37 -3.82
CA GLY A 48 1.37 -8.55 -3.31
C GLY A 48 1.34 -8.87 -1.82
N ALA A 49 0.12 -9.06 -1.32
CA ALA A 49 -0.09 -9.68 -0.02
C ALA A 49 0.35 -11.15 -0.11
N LYS A 50 0.89 -11.68 0.99
CA LYS A 50 1.32 -13.09 1.05
C LYS A 50 0.15 -13.99 0.63
N SER A 51 0.42 -15.01 -0.20
CA SER A 51 -0.60 -15.82 -0.87
C SER A 51 -1.55 -16.57 0.09
N ILE A 52 -1.14 -16.70 1.34
CA ILE A 52 -1.88 -17.30 2.45
C ILE A 52 -3.09 -16.46 2.91
N LEU A 53 -3.12 -15.18 2.52
CA LEU A 53 -4.12 -14.20 2.94
C LEU A 53 -5.37 -14.25 2.04
N ASP A 54 -6.40 -13.52 2.45
CA ASP A 54 -7.54 -13.21 1.60
C ASP A 54 -7.24 -11.96 0.77
N LEU A 55 -7.02 -12.14 -0.53
CA LEU A 55 -6.67 -11.03 -1.41
C LEU A 55 -7.86 -10.11 -1.70
N GLY A 56 -9.08 -10.66 -1.77
CA GLY A 56 -10.28 -9.86 -2.05
C GLY A 56 -10.61 -8.95 -0.88
N LEU A 57 -10.62 -9.48 0.34
CA LEU A 57 -10.80 -8.65 1.53
C LEU A 57 -9.64 -7.67 1.72
N THR A 58 -8.41 -8.05 1.35
CA THR A 58 -7.26 -7.13 1.41
C THR A 58 -7.41 -5.97 0.43
N THR A 59 -7.87 -6.20 -0.80
CA THR A 59 -8.11 -5.12 -1.77
C THR A 59 -9.20 -4.17 -1.29
N GLU A 60 -10.31 -4.69 -0.79
CA GLU A 60 -11.42 -3.89 -0.25
C GLU A 60 -11.01 -3.07 0.98
N TYR A 61 -10.17 -3.66 1.84
CA TYR A 61 -9.63 -2.95 3.01
C TYR A 61 -8.75 -1.78 2.58
N LEU A 62 -7.80 -2.00 1.66
CA LEU A 62 -6.93 -0.94 1.17
C LEU A 62 -7.72 0.19 0.50
N GLU A 63 -8.74 -0.16 -0.29
CA GLU A 63 -9.66 0.82 -0.87
C GLU A 63 -10.38 1.64 0.20
N THR A 64 -10.97 0.98 1.20
CA THR A 64 -11.71 1.63 2.30
C THR A 64 -10.85 2.66 3.04
N PHE A 65 -9.57 2.35 3.24
CA PHE A 65 -8.63 3.24 3.93
C PHE A 65 -7.93 4.25 2.99
N GLY A 66 -8.25 4.23 1.69
CA GLY A 66 -7.71 5.17 0.70
C GLY A 66 -6.24 4.92 0.36
N VAL A 67 -5.77 3.68 0.48
CA VAL A 67 -4.42 3.25 0.14
C VAL A 67 -4.38 2.83 -1.33
N PRO A 68 -3.59 3.52 -2.20
CA PRO A 68 -3.46 3.11 -3.59
C PRO A 68 -2.77 1.75 -3.73
N LEU A 69 -3.32 0.91 -4.61
CA LEU A 69 -2.72 -0.37 -4.98
C LEU A 69 -2.21 -0.28 -6.42
N ILE A 70 -0.89 -0.18 -6.59
CA ILE A 70 -0.25 0.12 -7.88
C ILE A 70 0.30 -1.17 -8.49
N GLY A 71 -0.26 -1.59 -9.62
CA GLY A 71 0.28 -2.67 -10.44
C GLY A 71 1.39 -2.16 -11.36
N TYR A 72 2.62 -2.62 -11.17
CA TYR A 72 3.71 -2.31 -12.09
C TYR A 72 3.60 -3.17 -13.35
N GLN A 73 3.24 -2.56 -14.48
CA GLN A 73 3.04 -3.22 -15.77
C GLN A 73 1.97 -4.32 -15.76
N THR A 74 1.01 -4.27 -14.82
CA THR A 74 -0.06 -5.25 -14.67
C THR A 74 -1.34 -4.60 -14.18
N LYS A 75 -2.49 -5.13 -14.62
CA LYS A 75 -3.81 -4.81 -14.05
C LYS A 75 -4.24 -5.82 -12.99
N ALA A 76 -3.88 -7.09 -13.15
CA ALA A 76 -4.13 -8.10 -12.14
C ALA A 76 -3.19 -7.92 -10.94
N LEU A 77 -3.73 -8.03 -9.73
CA LEU A 77 -3.00 -8.09 -8.47
C LEU A 77 -2.12 -9.35 -8.44
N PRO A 78 -0.79 -9.22 -8.33
CA PRO A 78 0.10 -10.35 -8.05
C PRO A 78 -0.20 -10.95 -6.68
N ALA A 79 -0.17 -12.28 -6.60
CA ALA A 79 -0.49 -13.05 -5.41
C ALA A 79 0.78 -13.73 -4.85
N PHE A 80 1.79 -12.92 -4.56
CA PHE A 80 3.08 -13.31 -4.00
C PHE A 80 3.84 -14.31 -4.90
N PHE A 81 3.61 -15.62 -4.74
CA PHE A 81 4.18 -16.64 -5.62
C PHE A 81 3.54 -16.62 -7.02
N CYS A 82 2.27 -16.22 -7.11
CA CYS A 82 1.53 -16.23 -8.37
C CYS A 82 1.61 -14.89 -9.08
N ARG A 83 1.80 -14.96 -10.40
CA ARG A 83 1.89 -13.78 -11.27
C ARG A 83 0.63 -12.93 -11.23
N THR A 84 -0.51 -13.60 -11.21
CA THR A 84 -1.83 -13.01 -11.33
C THR A 84 -2.74 -13.60 -10.27
N SER A 85 -3.78 -12.87 -9.94
CA SER A 85 -4.92 -13.32 -9.16
C SER A 85 -6.20 -12.91 -9.90
N PRO A 86 -7.39 -13.35 -9.47
CA PRO A 86 -8.65 -12.88 -10.07
C PRO A 86 -9.03 -11.45 -9.64
N PHE A 87 -8.17 -10.77 -8.87
CA PHE A 87 -8.38 -9.41 -8.39
C PHE A 87 -7.54 -8.42 -9.20
N ASP A 88 -8.07 -7.23 -9.40
CA ASP A 88 -7.37 -6.13 -10.07
C ASP A 88 -6.74 -5.17 -9.05
N VAL A 89 -5.69 -4.48 -9.49
CA VAL A 89 -5.10 -3.35 -8.77
C VAL A 89 -5.94 -2.09 -8.98
N SER A 90 -5.82 -1.10 -8.10
CA SER A 90 -6.55 0.16 -8.26
C SER A 90 -6.03 0.98 -9.44
N ILE A 91 -4.73 0.90 -9.74
CA ILE A 91 -4.11 1.59 -10.87
C ILE A 91 -2.94 0.80 -11.43
N ARG A 92 -2.83 0.73 -12.76
CA ARG A 92 -1.63 0.23 -13.45
C ARG A 92 -0.73 1.39 -13.83
N LEU A 93 0.56 1.28 -13.53
CA LEU A 93 1.62 2.19 -13.99
C LEU A 93 2.74 1.38 -14.64
N ASP A 94 3.35 1.89 -15.72
CA ASP A 94 4.27 1.11 -16.55
C ASP A 94 5.75 1.45 -16.33
N SER A 95 6.05 2.53 -15.58
CA SER A 95 7.42 2.97 -15.29
C SER A 95 7.63 3.45 -13.85
N ALA A 96 8.86 3.28 -13.33
CA ALA A 96 9.28 3.81 -12.04
C ALA A 96 9.14 5.35 -11.94
N ARG A 97 9.25 6.05 -13.08
CA ARG A 97 9.10 7.51 -13.16
C ARG A 97 7.65 7.94 -12.93
N GLU A 98 6.68 7.23 -13.49
CA GLU A 98 5.25 7.50 -13.26
C GLU A 98 4.88 7.27 -11.80
N ILE A 99 5.38 6.17 -11.21
CA ILE A 99 5.19 5.87 -9.79
C ILE A 99 5.76 7.02 -8.94
N ALA A 100 7.02 7.39 -9.15
CA ALA A 100 7.66 8.49 -8.40
C ALA A 100 6.90 9.83 -8.52
N ARG A 101 6.35 10.14 -9.70
CA ARG A 101 5.53 11.34 -9.91
C ARG A 101 4.21 11.27 -9.14
N ALA A 102 3.50 10.14 -9.19
CA ALA A 102 2.26 9.94 -8.45
C ALA A 102 2.48 10.12 -6.94
N MET A 103 3.57 9.55 -6.42
CA MET A 103 3.98 9.70 -5.03
C MET A 103 4.28 11.16 -4.67
N ALA A 104 5.07 11.86 -5.51
CA ALA A 104 5.39 13.27 -5.30
C ALA A 104 4.13 14.16 -5.28
N VAL A 105 3.19 13.93 -6.20
CA VAL A 105 1.91 14.65 -6.23
C VAL A 105 1.11 14.38 -4.95
N LYS A 106 0.99 13.12 -4.52
CA LYS A 106 0.22 12.78 -3.32
C LYS A 106 0.79 13.41 -2.05
N TRP A 107 2.11 13.35 -1.86
CA TRP A 107 2.76 13.95 -0.68
C TRP A 107 2.76 15.48 -0.70
N ALA A 108 2.85 16.09 -1.90
CA ALA A 108 2.83 17.54 -2.02
C ALA A 108 1.43 18.13 -1.80
N ASN A 109 0.39 17.43 -2.25
CA ASN A 109 -0.98 17.91 -2.20
C ASN A 109 -1.69 17.58 -0.88
N ARG A 110 -0.92 17.34 0.21
CA ARG A 110 -1.39 17.05 1.58
C ARG A 110 -2.91 16.90 1.60
N PHE A 111 -3.39 15.70 1.25
CA PHE A 111 -4.83 15.46 1.35
C PHE A 111 -5.13 15.50 2.83
N GLU A 112 -5.40 16.71 3.34
CA GLU A 112 -5.74 16.99 4.72
C GLU A 112 -7.01 16.22 4.99
N ARG A 113 -6.88 15.02 5.55
CA ARG A 113 -7.96 14.50 6.37
C ARG A 113 -8.07 15.40 7.59
N ARG A 114 -9.30 15.52 8.06
CA ARG A 114 -9.73 16.22 9.26
C ARG A 114 -8.72 16.11 10.42
N PRO A 115 -8.68 17.09 11.33
CA PRO A 115 -7.78 17.10 12.48
C PRO A 115 -7.75 15.73 13.18
N GLY A 116 -6.58 15.07 13.18
CA GLY A 116 -6.35 13.79 13.87
C GLY A 116 -6.15 12.56 12.98
N GLY A 117 -6.26 12.65 11.65
CA GLY A 117 -5.99 11.53 10.73
C GLY A 117 -4.64 11.66 10.02
N SER A 118 -3.81 10.62 10.08
CA SER A 118 -2.58 10.48 9.29
C SER A 118 -2.87 10.30 7.79
N GLU A 119 -1.91 10.69 6.95
CA GLU A 119 -2.02 10.59 5.49
C GLU A 119 -1.86 9.13 5.03
N PRO A 120 -2.72 8.63 4.10
CA PRO A 120 -2.53 7.30 3.54
C PRO A 120 -1.24 7.20 2.75
N ASP A 121 -0.58 6.05 2.85
CA ASP A 121 0.65 5.72 2.14
C ASP A 121 0.46 5.95 0.65
N PRO A 122 1.47 6.47 -0.07
CA PRO A 122 1.50 6.52 -1.53
C PRO A 122 1.20 5.22 -2.26
N GLY A 123 1.26 4.09 -1.57
CA GLY A 123 0.64 2.85 -2.01
C GLY A 123 1.61 1.69 -2.07
N THR A 124 1.06 0.52 -2.36
CA THR A 124 1.84 -0.70 -2.56
C THR A 124 2.12 -0.91 -4.04
N VAL A 125 3.40 -1.02 -4.44
CA VAL A 125 3.81 -1.30 -5.82
C VAL A 125 4.04 -2.79 -5.99
N LEU A 126 3.41 -3.36 -7.01
CA LEU A 126 3.28 -4.80 -7.18
C LEU A 126 3.99 -5.33 -8.42
N ARG A 127 4.82 -6.38 -8.27
CA ARG A 127 5.53 -7.05 -9.38
C ARG A 127 5.29 -8.56 -9.46
N CYS A 128 5.21 -9.04 -10.70
CA CYS A 128 4.94 -10.42 -11.13
C CYS A 128 6.14 -11.41 -11.03
N GLN A 129 5.88 -12.70 -10.73
CA GLN A 129 6.82 -13.84 -10.73
C GLN A 129 6.44 -14.94 -11.75
N LYS A 130 7.36 -15.87 -12.10
CA LYS A 130 7.21 -16.81 -13.23
C LYS A 130 6.74 -18.25 -12.90
N LYS A 131 6.39 -18.63 -11.66
CA LYS A 131 5.99 -20.02 -11.35
C LYS A 131 4.89 -20.12 -10.28
N PRO A 132 3.81 -20.91 -10.49
CA PRO A 132 2.78 -21.13 -9.48
C PRO A 132 3.10 -22.30 -8.52
N SER A 133 2.62 -22.19 -7.29
CA SER A 133 2.59 -23.26 -6.26
C SER A 133 1.21 -23.36 -5.57
N MET A 134 0.12 -23.11 -6.30
CA MET A 134 -1.21 -22.93 -5.70
C MET A 134 -1.74 -24.16 -4.95
N GLN A 135 -1.45 -25.37 -5.42
CA GLN A 135 -1.94 -26.59 -4.77
C GLN A 135 -1.31 -26.80 -3.38
N GLN A 136 0.00 -26.60 -3.27
CA GLN A 136 0.70 -26.71 -1.98
C GLN A 136 0.23 -25.65 -0.98
N LEU A 137 -0.08 -24.45 -1.47
CA LEU A 137 -0.62 -23.38 -0.66
C LEU A 137 -2.01 -23.70 -0.09
N ILE A 138 -2.91 -24.23 -0.92
CA ILE A 138 -4.26 -24.65 -0.47
C ILE A 138 -4.13 -25.71 0.62
N LYS A 139 -3.23 -26.68 0.42
CA LYS A 139 -2.95 -27.73 1.42
C LYS A 139 -2.41 -27.16 2.73
N ALA A 140 -1.42 -26.26 2.68
CA ALA A 140 -0.84 -25.66 3.88
C ALA A 140 -1.87 -24.86 4.69
N VAL A 141 -2.79 -24.15 4.02
CA VAL A 141 -3.88 -23.41 4.68
C VAL A 141 -4.81 -24.37 5.42
N ALA A 142 -5.25 -25.45 4.77
CA ALA A 142 -6.11 -26.45 5.41
C ALA A 142 -5.43 -27.11 6.63
N GLU A 143 -4.13 -27.41 6.54
CA GLU A 143 -3.37 -27.98 7.65
C GLU A 143 -3.21 -26.98 8.83
N ALA A 144 -3.08 -25.68 8.55
CA ALA A 144 -3.03 -24.66 9.59
C ALA A 144 -4.36 -24.52 10.33
N GLU A 145 -5.48 -24.59 9.60
CA GLU A 145 -6.83 -24.57 10.16
C GLU A 145 -7.08 -25.82 11.03
N GLU A 146 -6.73 -27.01 10.54
CA GLU A 146 -6.85 -28.27 11.28
C GLU A 146 -6.02 -28.25 12.59
N GLN A 147 -4.85 -27.62 12.56
CA GLN A 147 -3.96 -27.50 13.72
C GLN A 147 -4.27 -26.30 14.62
N GLY A 148 -5.27 -25.47 14.26
CA GLY A 148 -5.65 -24.29 15.04
C GLY A 148 -4.58 -23.20 15.12
N VAL A 149 -3.73 -23.06 14.08
CA VAL A 149 -2.65 -22.06 14.06
C VAL A 149 -3.22 -20.67 13.74
N ILE A 150 -3.19 -19.78 14.74
CA ILE A 150 -3.82 -18.45 14.67
C ILE A 150 -2.85 -17.28 14.93
N GLY A 151 -3.25 -16.09 14.46
CA GLY A 151 -2.57 -14.83 14.74
C GLY A 151 -1.13 -14.80 14.20
N LYS A 152 -0.19 -14.34 15.04
CA LYS A 152 1.21 -14.11 14.63
C LYS A 152 1.95 -15.36 14.17
N GLU A 153 1.45 -16.55 14.54
CA GLU A 153 2.07 -17.84 14.20
C GLU A 153 1.64 -18.37 12.82
N SER A 154 0.50 -17.90 12.30
CA SER A 154 -0.05 -18.39 11.02
C SER A 154 0.89 -18.10 9.84
N THR A 155 1.46 -16.90 9.75
CA THR A 155 2.37 -16.57 8.63
C THR A 155 3.66 -17.40 8.64
N PRO A 156 4.42 -17.48 9.75
CA PRO A 156 5.60 -18.34 9.82
C PRO A 156 5.29 -19.81 9.53
N PHE A 157 4.21 -20.35 10.09
CA PHE A 157 3.79 -21.73 9.86
C PHE A 157 3.52 -21.99 8.38
N LEU A 158 2.69 -21.16 7.75
CA LEU A 158 2.28 -21.37 6.36
C LEU A 158 3.45 -21.25 5.38
N LEU A 159 4.36 -20.29 5.60
CA LEU A 159 5.56 -20.17 4.76
C LEU A 159 6.49 -21.37 4.91
N ALA A 160 6.71 -21.85 6.13
CA ALA A 160 7.52 -23.03 6.40
C ALA A 160 6.89 -24.28 5.75
N ARG A 161 5.58 -24.45 5.89
CA ARG A 161 4.87 -25.60 5.35
C ARG A 161 4.84 -25.61 3.83
N VAL A 162 4.64 -24.46 3.19
CA VAL A 162 4.73 -24.33 1.73
C VAL A 162 6.16 -24.62 1.24
N ALA A 163 7.19 -24.20 1.98
CA ALA A 163 8.58 -24.55 1.67
C ALA A 163 8.81 -26.07 1.71
N GLU A 164 8.30 -26.75 2.73
CA GLU A 164 8.38 -28.21 2.83
C GLU A 164 7.64 -28.92 1.68
N LEU A 165 6.38 -28.54 1.44
CA LEU A 165 5.54 -29.15 0.39
C LEU A 165 6.06 -28.91 -1.04
N THR A 166 6.93 -27.92 -1.22
CA THR A 166 7.55 -27.60 -2.52
C THR A 166 9.01 -28.06 -2.62
N GLY A 167 9.54 -28.80 -1.64
CA GLY A 167 10.95 -29.20 -1.62
C GLY A 167 11.92 -28.01 -1.64
N GLY A 168 11.52 -26.88 -1.07
CA GLY A 168 12.30 -25.63 -1.01
C GLY A 168 12.15 -24.71 -2.22
N ASP A 169 11.39 -25.07 -3.25
CA ASP A 169 11.25 -24.21 -4.44
C ASP A 169 10.49 -22.91 -4.16
N SER A 170 9.51 -22.90 -3.26
CA SER A 170 8.85 -21.66 -2.85
C SER A 170 9.79 -20.69 -2.13
N LEU A 171 10.77 -21.19 -1.36
CA LEU A 171 11.79 -20.36 -0.72
C LEU A 171 12.70 -19.71 -1.78
N LYS A 172 13.12 -20.46 -2.81
CA LYS A 172 13.87 -19.91 -3.94
C LYS A 172 13.09 -18.81 -4.67
N SER A 173 11.80 -19.04 -4.93
CA SER A 173 10.91 -18.02 -5.51
C SER A 173 10.78 -16.79 -4.62
N ASN A 174 10.70 -16.98 -3.29
CA ASN A 174 10.65 -15.88 -2.31
C ASN A 174 11.94 -15.03 -2.32
N ILE A 175 13.10 -15.66 -2.42
CA ILE A 175 14.38 -14.95 -2.56
C ILE A 175 14.39 -14.13 -3.86
N GLN A 176 13.96 -14.74 -4.98
CA GLN A 176 13.95 -14.06 -6.27
C GLN A 176 12.98 -12.87 -6.29
N LEU A 177 11.82 -12.96 -5.64
CA LEU A 177 10.87 -11.84 -5.60
C LEU A 177 11.42 -10.68 -4.77
N VAL A 178 12.16 -10.96 -3.69
CA VAL A 178 12.79 -9.91 -2.89
C VAL A 178 13.81 -9.15 -3.73
N PHE A 179 14.68 -9.83 -4.48
CA PHE A 179 15.62 -9.18 -5.39
C PHE A 179 14.91 -8.33 -6.45
N ASN A 180 13.86 -8.91 -7.06
CA ASN A 180 13.07 -8.22 -8.08
C ASN A 180 12.38 -6.95 -7.54
N ASN A 181 11.92 -6.96 -6.30
CA ASN A 181 11.28 -5.83 -5.64
C ASN A 181 12.32 -4.78 -5.23
N ALA A 182 13.50 -5.20 -4.76
CA ALA A 182 14.60 -4.30 -4.42
C ALA A 182 15.11 -3.51 -5.63
N ILE A 183 15.20 -4.14 -6.81
CA ILE A 183 15.57 -3.46 -8.06
C ILE A 183 14.55 -2.36 -8.39
N LEU A 184 13.26 -2.69 -8.43
CA LEU A 184 12.21 -1.72 -8.74
C LEU A 184 12.13 -0.59 -7.70
N ALA A 185 12.25 -0.92 -6.41
CA ALA A 185 12.31 0.07 -5.34
C ALA A 185 13.47 1.05 -5.51
N SER A 186 14.65 0.55 -5.91
CA SER A 186 15.83 1.39 -6.17
C SER A 186 15.60 2.32 -7.36
N GLU A 187 14.98 1.83 -8.43
CA GLU A 187 14.60 2.64 -9.59
C GLU A 187 13.60 3.74 -9.23
N ILE A 188 12.57 3.41 -8.42
CA ILE A 188 11.59 4.38 -7.92
C ILE A 188 12.28 5.43 -7.05
N ALA A 189 13.09 5.01 -6.07
CA ALA A 189 13.81 5.91 -5.17
C ALA A 189 14.69 6.91 -5.93
N LYS A 190 15.41 6.46 -6.96
CA LYS A 190 16.20 7.35 -7.83
C LYS A 190 15.34 8.41 -8.53
N ASN A 191 14.14 8.05 -8.98
CA ASN A 191 13.22 8.96 -9.67
C ASN A 191 12.49 9.92 -8.72
N ILE A 192 12.29 9.53 -7.45
CA ILE A 192 11.73 10.40 -6.40
C ILE A 192 12.66 11.59 -6.19
N SER A 193 13.94 11.39 -5.94
CA SER A 193 14.90 12.48 -5.69
C SER A 193 14.90 13.53 -6.81
N VAL A 194 14.77 13.10 -8.07
CA VAL A 194 14.70 14.00 -9.24
C VAL A 194 13.35 14.71 -9.33
N SER A 195 12.24 14.01 -9.03
CA SER A 195 10.90 14.57 -9.12
C SER A 195 10.64 15.61 -8.03
N TRP A 196 11.14 15.38 -6.81
CA TRP A 196 11.05 16.35 -5.72
C TRP A 196 11.80 17.65 -6.05
N VAL A 197 13.02 17.57 -6.58
CA VAL A 197 13.77 18.76 -7.02
C VAL A 197 12.97 19.53 -8.07
N ASN A 198 12.48 18.86 -9.12
CA ASN A 198 11.74 19.53 -10.18
C ASN A 198 10.39 20.10 -9.72
N PHE A 199 9.68 19.41 -8.83
CA PHE A 199 8.40 19.88 -8.28
C PHE A 199 8.60 21.16 -7.45
N TRP A 200 9.55 21.16 -6.52
CA TRP A 200 9.86 22.36 -5.74
C TRP A 200 10.39 23.51 -6.60
N TRP A 201 11.20 23.19 -7.62
CA TRP A 201 11.69 24.18 -8.57
C TRP A 201 10.58 24.77 -9.46
N ALA A 202 9.55 23.99 -9.79
CA ALA A 202 8.36 24.48 -10.47
C ALA A 202 7.44 25.29 -9.53
N GLU A 203 7.26 24.85 -8.29
CA GLU A 203 6.39 25.53 -7.31
C GLU A 203 6.96 26.90 -6.90
N SER A 204 8.27 26.99 -6.69
CA SER A 204 9.00 28.25 -6.44
C SER A 204 8.92 29.26 -7.59
N ARG A 205 8.50 28.83 -8.79
CA ARG A 205 8.28 29.70 -9.96
C ARG A 205 6.81 29.98 -10.22
N ARG A 206 5.87 29.43 -9.45
CA ARG A 206 4.47 29.85 -9.56
C ARG A 206 4.37 31.28 -9.09
N PRO A 207 3.86 32.21 -9.92
CA PRO A 207 3.59 33.56 -9.45
C PRO A 207 2.61 33.48 -8.30
N TYR A 208 2.93 34.13 -7.18
CA TYR A 208 2.04 34.26 -6.03
C TYR A 208 0.77 34.98 -6.52
N SER A 209 -0.33 34.25 -6.74
CA SER A 209 -1.59 34.91 -7.08
C SER A 209 -2.10 35.56 -5.81
N SER A 210 -2.04 36.90 -5.78
CA SER A 210 -2.47 37.72 -4.65
C SER A 210 -4.00 37.80 -4.54
N ASN A 211 -4.70 36.68 -4.63
CA ASN A 211 -6.12 36.59 -4.29
C ASN A 211 -6.27 36.28 -2.80
N ILE A 212 -5.71 37.17 -1.98
CA ILE A 212 -6.15 37.34 -0.60
C ILE A 212 -7.48 38.10 -0.70
N PRO A 213 -8.61 37.55 -0.21
CA PRO A 213 -9.84 38.33 -0.10
C PRO A 213 -9.54 39.55 0.76
N LYS A 214 -9.67 40.76 0.19
CA LYS A 214 -9.57 41.99 0.98
C LYS A 214 -10.65 41.93 2.07
N PRO A 215 -10.33 42.22 3.33
CA PRO A 215 -11.34 42.31 4.37
C PRO A 215 -12.38 43.35 3.95
N GLY A 216 -13.63 42.91 3.87
CA GLY A 216 -14.75 43.68 3.32
C GLY A 216 -14.97 44.99 4.06
N ALA A 217 -15.14 46.06 3.30
CA ALA A 217 -15.88 47.22 3.77
C ALA A 217 -17.36 46.87 3.77
N ASP A 218 -17.95 46.86 4.96
CA ASP A 218 -19.36 47.00 5.31
C ASP A 218 -20.42 46.70 4.24
N ALA A 219 -21.13 45.58 4.44
CA ALA A 219 -22.54 45.49 4.11
C ALA A 219 -23.26 44.60 5.14
N GLY A 220 -23.96 45.25 6.07
CA GLY A 220 -25.25 44.75 6.59
C GLY A 220 -25.22 43.76 7.75
N PHE A 221 -24.95 44.25 8.96
CA PHE A 221 -25.45 43.62 10.18
C PHE A 221 -26.97 43.87 10.28
N THR A 222 -27.79 42.91 9.83
CA THR A 222 -29.19 42.80 10.28
C THR A 222 -29.51 41.34 10.53
N GLY A 223 -29.84 41.05 11.78
CA GLY A 223 -29.80 39.69 12.33
C GLY A 223 -30.87 38.73 11.84
N MET A 224 -30.59 37.45 12.09
CA MET A 224 -31.63 36.47 12.35
C MET A 224 -31.13 35.49 13.42
N LYS A 225 -31.95 35.38 14.46
CA LYS A 225 -31.76 34.58 15.67
C LYS A 225 -31.78 33.09 15.34
N GLY A 226 -30.87 32.37 15.99
CA GLY A 226 -31.04 31.04 16.58
C GLY A 226 -31.79 29.95 15.81
N LYS A 227 -31.09 28.84 15.55
CA LYS A 227 -31.42 27.54 16.15
C LYS A 227 -30.27 26.56 15.92
N SER A 228 -29.74 26.06 17.03
CA SER A 228 -29.02 24.80 17.16
C SER A 228 -29.83 23.66 16.55
N LEU A 229 -29.18 22.76 15.82
CA LEU A 229 -29.59 21.36 15.82
C LEU A 229 -28.38 20.47 15.52
N TRP A 230 -27.97 19.75 16.56
CA TRP A 230 -27.26 18.49 16.44
C TRP A 230 -28.28 17.43 16.00
N ILE A 231 -28.00 16.73 14.90
CA ILE A 231 -28.27 15.29 14.69
C ILE A 231 -27.12 14.77 13.81
#